data_AF-A0AA88N7J3-F1
#
_entry.id   AF-A0AA88N7J3-F1
#
_cell.length_a   1.000
_cell.length_b   1.000
_cell.length_c   1.000
_cell.angle_alpha   90.00
_cell.angle_beta   90.00
_cell.angle_gamma   90.00
#
_symmetry.space_group_name_H-M   'P 1'
#
loop_
_entity.id
_entity.type
_entity.pdbx_description
1 polymer ?
#
loop_
_entity_poly.entity_id
_entity_poly.type
_entity_poly.pdbx_seq_one_letter_code
_entity_poly.pdbx_strand_id
1 'polypeptide(L)'
;MLTPVHYNTKSNQMSLPPRPQLFDFHGVPMTRYFTDNWENVQNFQAKPDDILIATYPKAGNTWVSHMVDLLHFGTESSKNQTSPLIYHKIPLLELNFTPIQPESPNAPSVFKGTEMLEKITTSPRIIKTHLPLKFLPKSIWEQNCRIIYVARNIKDSVVSLFHFERMTFMHPEPGEWTSYLQRFLEGNIVFGSWYDHVNNYWEKKQTYSNIHYMFYEDMIEDTGREFDKLCSFLGLSPSAEEKKDILSCVMFENMKKNNKVNYSAVKGMDYKMSSFMRKGKVGDWINYFTVAQSKEYDEDYKKKMKNPTLTFRTEI
;
A
#
# COMPACT_ATOMS: atom_id res chain seq x y z
N MET A 1 49.74 -38.41 -11.52
CA MET A 1 49.75 -36.94 -11.35
C MET A 1 48.31 -36.48 -11.43
N LEU A 2 47.75 -36.00 -10.32
CA LEU A 2 46.38 -35.51 -10.24
C LEU A 2 46.36 -34.05 -10.69
N THR A 3 45.61 -33.75 -11.73
CA THR A 3 45.36 -32.39 -12.21
C THR A 3 44.49 -31.64 -11.20
N PRO A 4 44.80 -30.37 -10.84
CA PRO A 4 43.96 -29.62 -9.91
C PRO A 4 42.67 -29.19 -10.60
N VAL A 5 41.53 -29.50 -9.97
CA VAL A 5 40.23 -28.95 -10.34
C VAL A 5 40.19 -27.49 -9.90
N HIS A 6 40.27 -26.56 -10.85
CA HIS A 6 39.98 -25.15 -10.59
C HIS A 6 38.47 -24.99 -10.32
N TYR A 7 38.11 -24.83 -9.05
CA TYR A 7 36.80 -24.32 -8.68
C TYR A 7 36.71 -22.86 -9.12
N ASN A 8 36.04 -22.62 -10.24
CA ASN A 8 35.66 -21.30 -10.69
C ASN A 8 34.55 -20.78 -9.78
N THR A 9 34.92 -20.07 -8.71
CA THR A 9 33.99 -19.33 -7.85
C THR A 9 33.54 -18.06 -8.58
N LYS A 10 32.78 -18.22 -9.65
CA LYS A 10 31.90 -17.15 -10.11
C LYS A 10 30.80 -17.00 -9.07
N SER A 11 30.97 -16.03 -8.17
CA SER A 11 29.84 -15.47 -7.44
C SER A 11 28.83 -15.01 -8.48
N ASN A 12 27.76 -15.78 -8.67
CA ASN A 12 26.59 -15.33 -9.40
C ASN A 12 25.96 -14.19 -8.57
N GLN A 13 26.52 -12.99 -8.67
CA GLN A 13 25.77 -11.77 -8.42
C GLN A 13 24.75 -11.70 -9.55
N MET A 14 23.59 -12.34 -9.34
CA MET A 14 22.46 -12.17 -10.22
C MET A 14 22.16 -10.68 -10.30
N SER A 15 22.27 -10.11 -11.50
CA SER A 15 21.92 -8.73 -11.76
C SER A 15 20.44 -8.52 -11.46
N LEU A 16 20.13 -7.52 -10.62
CA LEU A 16 18.76 -7.10 -10.39
C LEU A 16 18.10 -6.70 -11.72
N PRO A 17 16.79 -6.94 -11.90
CA PRO A 17 16.10 -6.53 -13.13
C PRO A 17 16.19 -5.01 -13.31
N PRO A 18 16.21 -4.52 -14.56
CA PRO A 18 16.15 -3.09 -14.80
C PRO A 18 14.85 -2.53 -14.22
N ARG A 19 14.94 -1.34 -13.62
CA ARG A 19 13.76 -0.63 -13.12
C ARG A 19 12.87 -0.19 -14.27
N PRO A 20 11.53 -0.23 -14.11
CA PRO A 20 10.61 0.16 -15.16
C PRO A 20 10.64 1.67 -15.42
N GLN A 21 10.26 2.05 -16.63
CA GLN A 21 10.00 3.44 -16.98
C GLN A 21 8.52 3.78 -16.73
N LEU A 22 8.26 5.05 -16.39
CA LEU A 22 6.90 5.58 -16.37
C LEU A 22 6.41 5.77 -17.81
N PHE A 23 5.12 5.56 -18.01
CA PHE A 23 4.43 5.99 -19.21
C PHE A 23 3.03 6.51 -18.83
N ASP A 24 2.45 7.33 -19.71
CA ASP A 24 1.07 7.79 -19.51
C ASP A 24 0.10 6.64 -19.73
N PHE A 25 -0.69 6.34 -18.70
CA PHE A 25 -1.76 5.37 -18.76
C PHE A 25 -3.08 6.08 -18.46
N HIS A 26 -3.79 6.47 -19.52
CA HIS A 26 -5.06 7.21 -19.44
C HIS A 26 -4.96 8.49 -18.58
N GLY A 27 -3.90 9.28 -18.76
CA GLY A 27 -3.66 10.50 -18.00
C GLY A 27 -3.13 10.29 -16.59
N VAL A 28 -2.53 9.14 -16.28
CA VAL A 28 -1.89 8.83 -14.99
C VAL A 28 -0.55 8.14 -15.27
N PRO A 29 0.58 8.64 -14.73
CA PRO A 29 1.86 7.94 -14.86
C PRO A 29 1.84 6.60 -14.12
N MET A 30 2.14 5.51 -14.85
CA MET A 30 2.07 4.14 -14.33
C MET A 30 3.28 3.31 -14.79
N THR A 31 3.41 2.10 -14.25
CA THR A 31 4.35 1.07 -14.74
C THR A 31 3.59 -0.18 -15.13
N ARG A 32 4.22 -1.04 -15.94
CA ARG A 32 3.63 -2.30 -16.41
C ARG A 32 3.27 -3.28 -15.29
N TYR A 33 3.91 -3.14 -14.13
CA TYR A 33 3.57 -3.90 -12.92
C TYR A 33 2.14 -3.63 -12.41
N PHE A 34 1.49 -2.56 -12.87
CA PHE A 34 0.14 -2.16 -12.45
C PHE A 34 -0.86 -2.02 -13.62
N THR A 35 -0.40 -2.18 -14.87
CA THR A 35 -1.24 -2.01 -16.07
C THR A 35 -1.33 -3.26 -16.93
N ASP A 36 -0.38 -4.20 -16.84
CA ASP A 36 -0.43 -5.40 -17.67
C ASP A 36 -1.51 -6.40 -17.21
N ASN A 37 -2.03 -6.24 -15.99
CA ASN A 37 -3.23 -6.95 -15.51
C ASN A 37 -4.54 -6.18 -15.80
N TRP A 38 -4.50 -5.09 -16.58
CA TRP A 38 -5.60 -4.12 -16.68
C TRP A 38 -6.93 -4.70 -17.16
N GLU A 39 -6.91 -5.56 -18.17
CA GLU A 39 -8.14 -6.18 -18.69
C GLU A 39 -8.85 -7.01 -17.61
N ASN A 40 -8.09 -7.79 -16.84
CA ASN A 40 -8.65 -8.56 -15.73
C ASN A 40 -9.13 -7.64 -14.59
N VAL A 41 -8.44 -6.53 -14.34
CA VAL A 41 -8.88 -5.53 -13.34
C VAL A 41 -10.22 -4.93 -13.76
N GLN A 42 -10.35 -4.50 -15.02
CA GLN A 42 -11.60 -3.91 -15.52
C GLN A 42 -12.76 -4.91 -15.52
N ASN A 43 -12.48 -6.18 -15.79
CA ASN A 43 -13.47 -7.27 -15.78
C ASN A 43 -13.64 -7.94 -14.41
N PHE A 44 -12.94 -7.46 -13.37
CA PHE A 44 -12.98 -8.05 -12.03
C PHE A 44 -14.42 -8.08 -11.51
N GLN A 45 -14.84 -9.25 -11.01
CA GLN A 45 -16.18 -9.44 -10.46
C GLN A 45 -16.11 -9.28 -8.94
N ALA A 46 -16.48 -8.10 -8.46
CA ALA A 46 -16.67 -7.85 -7.04
C ALA A 46 -17.87 -8.65 -6.50
N LYS A 47 -17.84 -8.96 -5.21
CA LYS A 47 -18.95 -9.56 -4.46
C LYS A 47 -19.54 -8.52 -3.51
N PRO A 48 -20.84 -8.61 -3.14
CA PRO A 48 -21.48 -7.64 -2.25
C PRO A 48 -20.78 -7.45 -0.89
N ASP A 49 -20.13 -8.49 -0.39
CA ASP A 49 -19.43 -8.51 0.89
C ASP A 49 -17.94 -8.16 0.78
N ASP A 50 -17.41 -7.91 -0.42
CA ASP A 50 -16.02 -7.49 -0.58
C ASP A 50 -15.73 -6.16 0.13
N ILE A 51 -14.55 -6.10 0.75
CA ILE A 51 -14.04 -4.90 1.43
C ILE A 51 -12.81 -4.41 0.68
N LEU A 52 -12.89 -3.23 0.10
CA LEU A 52 -11.79 -2.60 -0.63
C LEU A 52 -11.03 -1.64 0.30
N ILE A 53 -9.73 -1.81 0.45
CA ILE A 53 -8.83 -0.93 1.19
C ILE A 53 -7.99 -0.15 0.18
N ALA A 54 -8.40 1.08 -0.08
CA ALA A 54 -7.82 1.99 -1.06
C ALA A 54 -6.95 3.04 -0.36
N THR A 55 -5.78 3.34 -0.92
CA THR A 55 -4.90 4.39 -0.38
C THR A 55 -4.03 4.94 -1.48
N TYR A 56 -3.64 6.22 -1.41
CA TYR A 56 -2.41 6.61 -2.09
C TYR A 56 -1.23 5.79 -1.52
N PRO A 57 -0.23 5.39 -2.33
CA PRO A 57 0.91 4.65 -1.81
C PRO A 57 1.50 5.26 -0.54
N LYS A 58 1.78 4.39 0.44
CA LYS A 58 2.43 4.73 1.73
C LYS A 58 1.61 5.56 2.72
N ALA A 59 0.28 5.55 2.58
CA ALA A 59 -0.66 6.17 3.53
C ALA A 59 -1.21 5.24 4.63
N GLY A 60 -0.60 4.07 4.88
CA GLY A 60 -1.01 3.18 6.00
C GLY A 60 -1.85 1.95 5.62
N ASN A 61 -1.93 1.61 4.32
CA ASN A 61 -2.71 0.48 3.82
C ASN A 61 -2.47 -0.85 4.55
N THR A 62 -1.20 -1.23 4.78
CA THR A 62 -0.86 -2.49 5.46
C THR A 62 -1.37 -2.53 6.89
N TRP A 63 -1.40 -1.38 7.57
CA TRP A 63 -1.87 -1.26 8.93
C TRP A 63 -3.37 -1.56 9.02
N VAL A 64 -4.17 -0.89 8.19
CA VAL A 64 -5.62 -1.13 8.10
C VAL A 64 -5.92 -2.52 7.54
N SER A 65 -5.18 -2.99 6.53
CA SER A 65 -5.31 -4.35 6.01
C SER A 65 -5.16 -5.40 7.11
N HIS A 66 -4.16 -5.25 7.98
CA HIS A 66 -3.98 -6.18 9.08
C HIS A 66 -5.07 -6.05 10.14
N MET A 67 -5.55 -4.84 10.46
CA MET A 67 -6.69 -4.66 11.35
C MET A 67 -7.95 -5.37 10.83
N VAL A 68 -8.30 -5.18 9.56
CA VAL A 68 -9.50 -5.77 8.95
C VAL A 68 -9.38 -7.29 8.84
N ASP A 69 -8.19 -7.82 8.50
CA ASP A 69 -7.90 -9.26 8.50
C ASP A 69 -8.13 -9.89 9.88
N LEU A 70 -7.60 -9.26 10.94
CA LEU A 70 -7.77 -9.76 12.30
C LEU A 70 -9.21 -9.66 12.79
N LEU A 71 -9.93 -8.61 12.39
CA LEU A 71 -11.35 -8.41 12.72
C LEU A 71 -12.25 -9.51 12.14
N HIS A 72 -11.95 -10.00 10.94
CA HIS A 72 -12.76 -11.03 10.28
C HIS A 72 -12.29 -12.46 10.55
N PHE A 73 -10.99 -12.67 10.76
CA PHE A 73 -10.40 -14.01 10.79
C PHE A 73 -9.66 -14.34 12.10
N GLY A 74 -9.69 -13.44 13.08
CA GLY A 74 -9.16 -13.63 14.42
C GLY A 74 -7.62 -13.58 14.52
N THR A 75 -7.13 -13.46 15.76
CA THR A 75 -5.69 -13.32 16.05
C THR A 75 -4.92 -14.64 16.04
N GLU A 76 -5.60 -15.78 16.19
CA GLU A 76 -4.98 -17.10 16.13
C GLU A 76 -4.28 -17.34 14.78
N SER A 77 -4.92 -16.89 13.69
CA SER A 77 -4.32 -16.93 12.36
C SER A 77 -2.97 -16.20 12.33
N SER A 78 -2.86 -15.04 12.97
CA SER A 78 -1.63 -14.24 12.99
C SER A 78 -0.50 -14.83 13.84
N LYS A 79 -0.83 -15.64 14.86
CA LYS A 79 0.13 -16.31 15.76
C LYS A 79 0.68 -17.59 15.15
N ASN A 80 0.03 -18.13 14.12
CA ASN A 80 0.44 -19.38 13.48
C ASN A 80 1.55 -19.18 12.44
N GLN A 81 2.64 -19.95 12.56
CA GLN A 81 3.74 -19.93 11.60
C GLN A 81 3.30 -20.38 10.19
N THR A 82 2.23 -21.17 10.07
CA THR A 82 1.70 -21.61 8.77
C THR A 82 0.77 -20.60 8.12
N SER A 83 0.40 -19.51 8.79
CA SER A 83 -0.47 -18.49 8.19
C SER A 83 0.17 -17.92 6.92
N PRO A 84 -0.63 -17.72 5.85
CA PRO A 84 -0.17 -17.05 4.66
C PRO A 84 0.31 -15.63 4.97
N LEU A 85 1.19 -15.13 4.09
CA LEU A 85 1.66 -13.75 4.10
C LEU A 85 0.49 -12.80 3.81
N ILE A 86 0.51 -11.59 4.37
CA ILE A 86 -0.59 -10.63 4.26
C ILE A 86 -0.93 -10.30 2.80
N TYR A 87 0.05 -10.28 1.90
CA TYR A 87 -0.16 -10.01 0.49
C TYR A 87 -0.74 -11.20 -0.30
N HIS A 88 -0.78 -12.40 0.28
CA HIS A 88 -1.55 -13.53 -0.24
C HIS A 88 -2.99 -13.53 0.28
N LYS A 89 -3.20 -13.06 1.52
CA LYS A 89 -4.54 -12.93 2.13
C LYS A 89 -5.30 -11.72 1.60
N ILE A 90 -4.57 -10.63 1.33
CA ILE A 90 -5.09 -9.35 0.86
C ILE A 90 -4.26 -8.93 -0.37
N PRO A 91 -4.53 -9.51 -1.54
CA PRO A 91 -3.84 -9.20 -2.78
C PRO A 91 -4.06 -7.75 -3.21
N LEU A 92 -3.03 -7.17 -3.83
CA LEU A 92 -3.13 -5.89 -4.52
C LEU A 92 -3.82 -6.12 -5.87
N LEU A 93 -5.01 -5.57 -6.07
CA LEU A 93 -5.88 -5.81 -7.22
C LEU A 93 -5.16 -5.64 -8.58
N GLU A 94 -4.48 -4.51 -8.74
CA GLU A 94 -3.82 -4.11 -9.98
C GLU A 94 -2.47 -4.81 -10.25
N LEU A 95 -1.99 -5.64 -9.32
CA LEU A 95 -0.66 -6.22 -9.41
C LEU A 95 -0.50 -7.13 -10.64
N ASN A 96 0.61 -6.97 -11.33
CA ASN A 96 1.19 -7.92 -12.27
C ASN A 96 2.69 -8.06 -11.97
N PHE A 97 3.06 -9.00 -11.11
CA PHE A 97 4.39 -9.08 -10.55
C PHE A 97 5.11 -10.39 -10.87
N THR A 98 6.19 -10.28 -11.61
CA THR A 98 7.17 -11.36 -11.78
C THR A 98 8.25 -11.22 -10.71
N PRO A 99 8.39 -12.17 -9.77
CA PRO A 99 9.41 -12.09 -8.75
C PRO A 99 10.81 -12.30 -9.37
N ILE A 100 11.84 -11.75 -8.72
CA ILE A 100 13.24 -11.91 -9.17
C ILE A 100 13.67 -13.38 -9.02
N GLN A 101 13.11 -14.07 -8.02
CA GLN A 101 13.34 -15.48 -7.75
C GLN A 101 12.00 -16.15 -7.44
N PRO A 102 11.77 -17.40 -7.88
CA PRO A 102 10.56 -18.14 -7.52
C PRO A 102 10.40 -18.18 -5.99
N GLU A 103 9.18 -17.91 -5.49
CA GLU A 103 8.92 -18.04 -4.05
C GLU A 103 8.99 -19.50 -3.57
N SER A 104 8.70 -20.45 -4.48
CA SER A 104 8.86 -21.89 -4.29
C SER A 104 8.94 -22.59 -5.66
N PRO A 105 9.34 -23.87 -5.74
CA PRO A 105 9.39 -24.62 -7.01
C PRO A 105 8.07 -24.68 -7.79
N ASN A 106 6.94 -24.59 -7.08
CA ASN A 106 5.59 -24.66 -7.64
C ASN A 106 4.87 -23.31 -7.62
N ALA A 107 5.54 -22.22 -7.22
CA ALA A 107 4.95 -20.88 -7.25
C ALA A 107 4.74 -20.42 -8.70
N PRO A 108 3.67 -19.65 -8.98
CA PRO A 108 3.50 -19.08 -10.31
C PRO A 108 4.68 -18.16 -10.66
N SER A 109 5.06 -18.14 -11.94
CA SER A 109 6.10 -17.24 -12.44
C SER A 109 5.66 -15.78 -12.45
N VAL A 110 4.35 -15.52 -12.47
CA VAL A 110 3.75 -14.18 -12.41
C VAL A 110 2.60 -14.21 -11.42
N PHE A 111 2.60 -13.26 -10.48
CA PHE A 111 1.52 -13.04 -9.54
C PHE A 111 0.62 -11.92 -10.08
N LYS A 112 -0.62 -12.26 -10.41
CA LYS A 112 -1.65 -11.29 -10.77
C LYS A 112 -2.64 -11.11 -9.64
N GLY A 113 -2.90 -9.86 -9.27
CA GLY A 113 -3.80 -9.52 -8.16
C GLY A 113 -5.18 -10.14 -8.28
N THR A 114 -5.77 -10.07 -9.47
CA THR A 114 -7.10 -10.62 -9.79
C THR A 114 -7.13 -12.15 -9.66
N GLU A 115 -6.15 -12.87 -10.20
CA GLU A 115 -6.07 -14.34 -10.08
C GLU A 115 -5.86 -14.78 -8.63
N MET A 116 -5.12 -13.99 -7.84
CA MET A 116 -4.97 -14.24 -6.40
C MET A 116 -6.29 -14.06 -5.67
N LEU A 117 -7.07 -13.02 -6.00
CA LEU A 117 -8.39 -12.74 -5.43
C LEU A 117 -9.45 -13.78 -5.79
N GLU A 118 -9.35 -14.39 -6.97
CA GLU A 118 -10.24 -15.50 -7.40
C GLU A 118 -9.99 -16.77 -6.59
N LYS A 119 -8.76 -16.99 -6.13
CA LYS A 119 -8.37 -18.14 -5.30
C LYS A 119 -8.76 -17.99 -3.83
N ILE A 120 -9.18 -16.81 -3.39
CA ILE A 120 -9.66 -16.60 -2.02
C ILE A 120 -11.05 -17.22 -1.86
N THR A 121 -11.11 -18.24 -1.01
CA THR A 121 -12.36 -18.96 -0.69
C THR A 121 -13.05 -18.44 0.57
N THR A 122 -12.38 -17.62 1.37
CA THR A 122 -12.96 -16.99 2.56
C THR A 122 -13.80 -15.77 2.19
N SER A 123 -14.79 -15.47 3.03
CA SER A 123 -15.66 -14.31 2.93
C SER A 123 -15.60 -13.54 4.26
N PRO A 124 -15.54 -12.19 4.23
CA PRO A 124 -15.43 -11.34 3.04
C PRO A 124 -14.05 -11.44 2.37
N ARG A 125 -13.94 -11.15 1.07
CA ARG A 125 -12.61 -10.91 0.48
C ARG A 125 -12.17 -9.50 0.85
N ILE A 126 -10.96 -9.38 1.36
CA ILE A 126 -10.34 -8.08 1.62
C ILE A 126 -9.40 -7.80 0.44
N ILE A 127 -9.61 -6.66 -0.22
CA ILE A 127 -8.95 -6.31 -1.47
C ILE A 127 -8.12 -5.05 -1.23
N LYS A 128 -6.84 -5.08 -1.58
CA LYS A 128 -5.97 -3.90 -1.50
C LYS A 128 -5.91 -3.21 -2.86
N THR A 129 -5.89 -1.88 -2.88
CA THR A 129 -5.60 -1.12 -4.10
C THR A 129 -4.92 0.23 -3.82
N HIS A 130 -4.12 0.69 -4.78
CA HIS A 130 -3.58 2.04 -4.90
C HIS A 130 -4.12 2.79 -6.12
N LEU A 131 -5.12 2.24 -6.80
CA LEU A 131 -5.68 2.84 -8.00
C LEU A 131 -6.39 4.17 -7.68
N PRO A 132 -6.17 5.21 -8.52
CA PRO A 132 -7.05 6.36 -8.59
C PRO A 132 -8.51 5.93 -8.79
N LEU A 133 -9.44 6.71 -8.23
CA LEU A 133 -10.89 6.41 -8.25
C LEU A 133 -11.42 6.02 -9.63
N LYS A 134 -10.97 6.72 -10.69
CA LYS A 134 -11.38 6.50 -12.08
C LYS A 134 -10.99 5.13 -12.65
N PHE A 135 -10.08 4.42 -12.00
CA PHE A 135 -9.60 3.10 -12.43
C PHE A 135 -10.21 1.95 -11.64
N LEU A 136 -11.03 2.22 -10.61
CA LEU A 136 -11.71 1.16 -9.89
C LEU A 136 -12.69 0.40 -10.80
N PRO A 137 -12.75 -0.95 -10.71
CA PRO A 137 -13.67 -1.75 -11.52
C PRO A 137 -15.12 -1.33 -11.30
N LYS A 138 -15.94 -1.37 -12.36
CA LYS A 138 -17.35 -0.97 -12.29
C LYS A 138 -18.14 -1.79 -11.26
N SER A 139 -17.83 -3.08 -11.17
CA SER A 139 -18.46 -4.03 -10.25
C SER A 139 -18.36 -3.61 -8.78
N ILE A 140 -17.31 -2.89 -8.36
CA ILE A 140 -17.17 -2.37 -6.99
C ILE A 140 -18.32 -1.42 -6.64
N TRP A 141 -18.72 -0.60 -7.61
CA TRP A 141 -19.83 0.36 -7.44
C TRP A 141 -21.18 -0.34 -7.58
N GLU A 142 -21.33 -1.22 -8.57
CA GLU A 142 -22.57 -1.95 -8.85
C GLU A 142 -22.97 -2.87 -7.69
N GLN A 143 -21.99 -3.50 -7.02
CA GLN A 143 -22.20 -4.36 -5.86
C GLN A 143 -22.27 -3.59 -4.54
N ASN A 144 -22.15 -2.26 -4.58
CA ASN A 144 -22.16 -1.39 -3.41
C ASN A 144 -21.13 -1.82 -2.34
N CYS A 145 -19.94 -2.25 -2.75
CA CYS A 145 -18.89 -2.74 -1.86
C CYS A 145 -18.47 -1.68 -0.83
N ARG A 146 -18.02 -2.14 0.33
CA ARG A 146 -17.45 -1.26 1.37
C ARG A 146 -16.04 -0.84 0.96
N ILE A 147 -15.75 0.45 1.04
CA ILE A 147 -14.44 1.01 0.73
C ILE A 147 -13.90 1.70 1.98
N ILE A 148 -12.71 1.29 2.42
CA ILE A 148 -11.93 2.00 3.43
C ILE A 148 -10.84 2.75 2.70
N TYR A 149 -10.89 4.09 2.76
CA TYR A 149 -9.86 4.94 2.20
C TYR A 149 -8.99 5.51 3.31
N VAL A 150 -7.67 5.32 3.24
CA VAL A 150 -6.72 5.94 4.18
C VAL A 150 -5.91 7.01 3.48
N ALA A 151 -6.00 8.22 3.99
CA ALA A 151 -5.21 9.35 3.57
C ALA A 151 -4.11 9.64 4.59
N ARG A 152 -3.02 10.24 4.13
CA ARG A 152 -1.91 10.67 4.98
C ARG A 152 -1.41 12.01 4.48
N ASN A 153 -0.91 12.84 5.38
CA ASN A 153 -0.28 14.08 4.99
C ASN A 153 0.80 13.80 3.92
N ILE A 154 0.71 14.60 2.89
CA ILE A 154 1.55 14.61 1.71
C ILE A 154 3.04 14.72 2.00
N LYS A 155 3.49 15.53 2.98
CA LYS A 155 4.92 15.68 3.32
C LYS A 155 5.53 14.37 3.82
N ASP A 156 4.87 13.66 4.73
CA ASP A 156 5.32 12.33 5.17
C ASP A 156 5.09 11.26 4.09
N SER A 157 4.05 11.42 3.26
CA SER A 157 3.75 10.49 2.16
C SER A 157 4.90 10.47 1.14
N VAL A 158 5.38 11.63 0.69
CA VAL A 158 6.50 11.71 -0.28
C VAL A 158 7.80 11.17 0.32
N VAL A 159 8.10 11.44 1.59
CA VAL A 159 9.27 10.84 2.26
C VAL A 159 9.14 9.32 2.31
N SER A 160 7.98 8.80 2.69
CA SER A 160 7.79 7.37 2.78
C SER A 160 7.80 6.69 1.40
N LEU A 161 7.35 7.37 0.35
CA LEU A 161 7.38 6.87 -1.02
C LEU A 161 8.80 6.87 -1.57
N PHE A 162 9.57 7.93 -1.35
CA PHE A 162 10.99 8.01 -1.71
C PHE A 162 11.78 6.80 -1.19
N HIS A 163 11.66 6.50 0.11
CA HIS A 163 12.33 5.32 0.69
C HIS A 163 11.81 4.00 0.14
N PHE A 164 10.52 3.91 -0.19
CA PHE A 164 9.94 2.72 -0.77
C PHE A 164 10.45 2.48 -2.20
N GLU A 165 10.54 3.52 -3.02
CA GLU A 165 11.02 3.40 -4.40
C GLU A 165 12.52 3.10 -4.46
N ARG A 166 13.31 3.55 -3.47
CA ARG A 166 14.71 3.11 -3.31
C ARG A 166 14.85 1.62 -3.08
N MET A 167 13.86 0.96 -2.46
CA MET A 167 13.90 -0.48 -2.20
C MET A 167 13.14 -1.34 -3.23
N THR A 168 12.01 -0.90 -3.79
CA THR A 168 11.21 -1.75 -4.70
C THR A 168 11.64 -1.62 -6.16
N PHE A 169 11.68 -2.74 -6.88
CA PHE A 169 11.98 -2.76 -8.32
C PHE A 169 10.74 -2.59 -9.22
N MET A 170 9.54 -2.47 -8.63
CA MET A 170 8.30 -2.25 -9.39
C MET A 170 8.11 -0.79 -9.85
N HIS A 171 8.96 0.11 -9.35
CA HIS A 171 8.92 1.54 -9.59
C HIS A 171 10.23 2.02 -10.24
N PRO A 172 10.20 3.13 -10.99
CA PRO A 172 11.41 3.78 -11.50
C PRO A 172 12.38 4.13 -10.36
N GLU A 173 13.64 4.41 -10.72
CA GLU A 173 14.60 4.89 -9.73
C GLU A 173 14.16 6.29 -9.22
N PRO A 174 14.07 6.51 -7.90
CA PRO A 174 13.73 7.82 -7.36
C PRO A 174 14.79 8.89 -7.63
N GLY A 175 16.07 8.51 -7.72
CA GLY A 175 17.18 9.43 -7.88
C GLY A 175 17.40 10.31 -6.64
N GLU A 176 17.87 11.53 -6.86
CA GLU A 176 18.13 12.50 -5.78
C GLU A 176 16.83 13.10 -5.21
N TRP A 177 16.85 13.40 -3.90
CA TRP A 177 15.68 13.88 -3.16
C TRP A 177 15.01 15.12 -3.77
N THR A 178 15.79 16.13 -4.17
CA THR A 178 15.24 17.39 -4.71
C THR A 178 14.47 17.16 -6.01
N SER A 179 15.08 16.44 -6.97
CA SER A 179 14.42 16.09 -8.24
C SER A 179 13.24 15.16 -8.03
N TYR A 180 13.33 14.26 -7.05
CA TYR A 180 12.24 13.39 -6.66
C TYR A 180 11.03 14.17 -6.15
N LEU A 181 11.26 15.10 -5.22
CA LEU A 181 10.21 15.94 -4.63
C LEU A 181 9.50 16.76 -5.71
N GLN A 182 10.25 17.32 -6.66
CA GLN A 182 9.65 18.05 -7.79
C GLN A 182 8.74 17.13 -8.63
N ARG A 183 9.21 15.95 -9.04
CA ARG A 183 8.38 14.99 -9.79
C ARG A 183 7.13 14.59 -9.02
N PHE A 184 7.24 14.40 -7.70
CA PHE A 184 6.11 14.08 -6.84
C PHE A 184 5.04 15.19 -6.87
N LEU A 185 5.45 16.46 -6.74
CA LEU A 185 4.54 17.62 -6.74
C LEU A 185 3.86 17.83 -8.11
N GLU A 186 4.55 17.50 -9.19
CA GLU A 186 4.01 17.51 -10.56
C GLU A 186 3.06 16.32 -10.82
N GLY A 187 3.00 15.33 -9.91
CA GLY A 187 2.26 14.09 -10.12
C GLY A 187 2.94 13.12 -11.11
N ASN A 188 4.21 13.35 -11.43
CA ASN A 188 5.04 12.55 -12.36
C ASN A 188 5.65 11.32 -11.67
N ILE A 189 4.80 10.55 -11.00
CA ILE A 189 5.14 9.33 -10.25
C ILE A 189 4.04 8.28 -10.39
N VAL A 190 4.33 7.03 -10.02
CA VAL A 190 3.35 5.92 -10.12
C VAL A 190 2.07 6.27 -9.35
N PHE A 191 0.91 6.04 -9.98
CA PHE A 191 -0.44 6.41 -9.50
C PHE A 191 -0.77 7.92 -9.54
N GLY A 192 0.15 8.74 -10.05
CA GLY A 192 -0.07 10.14 -10.38
C GLY A 192 -0.15 11.08 -9.18
N SER A 193 -0.90 12.17 -9.36
CA SER A 193 -1.08 13.26 -8.41
C SER A 193 -1.68 12.79 -7.09
N TRP A 194 -0.94 12.98 -5.99
CA TRP A 194 -1.47 12.76 -4.63
C TRP A 194 -2.72 13.60 -4.38
N TYR A 195 -2.73 14.86 -4.84
CA TYR A 195 -3.85 15.79 -4.66
C TYR A 195 -5.13 15.26 -5.28
N ASP A 196 -5.07 14.87 -6.55
CA ASP A 196 -6.25 14.34 -7.24
C ASP A 196 -6.71 13.04 -6.57
N HIS A 197 -5.78 12.19 -6.15
CA HIS A 197 -6.10 10.95 -5.47
C HIS A 197 -6.88 11.19 -4.17
N VAL A 198 -6.37 12.01 -3.25
CA VAL A 198 -7.03 12.23 -1.95
C VAL A 198 -8.34 13.01 -2.08
N ASN A 199 -8.42 13.99 -2.99
CA ASN A 199 -9.62 14.78 -3.20
C ASN A 199 -10.72 13.95 -3.87
N ASN A 200 -10.41 13.16 -4.90
CA ASN A 200 -11.42 12.37 -5.61
C ASN A 200 -12.12 11.36 -4.69
N TYR A 201 -11.37 10.68 -3.80
CA TYR A 201 -11.99 9.78 -2.82
C TYR A 201 -12.80 10.54 -1.75
N TRP A 202 -12.35 11.75 -1.36
CA TRP A 202 -13.08 12.59 -0.39
C TRP A 202 -14.40 13.12 -0.95
N GLU A 203 -14.39 13.57 -2.21
CA GLU A 203 -15.58 13.99 -2.94
C GLU A 203 -16.52 12.81 -3.18
N LYS A 204 -15.99 11.65 -3.56
CA LYS A 204 -16.81 10.44 -3.77
C LYS A 204 -17.54 10.02 -2.50
N LYS A 205 -16.93 10.13 -1.33
CA LYS A 205 -17.57 9.86 -0.02
C LYS A 205 -18.88 10.64 0.16
N GLN A 206 -18.99 11.84 -0.41
CA GLN A 206 -20.22 12.66 -0.30
C GLN A 206 -21.41 12.08 -1.08
N THR A 207 -21.14 11.27 -2.10
CA THR A 207 -22.17 10.67 -2.97
C THR A 207 -22.28 9.15 -2.83
N TYR A 208 -21.35 8.52 -2.12
CA TYR A 208 -21.30 7.08 -1.92
C TYR A 208 -21.05 6.79 -0.44
N SER A 209 -22.13 6.43 0.27
CA SER A 209 -22.14 6.24 1.73
C SER A 209 -21.25 5.10 2.22
N ASN A 210 -20.91 4.15 1.36
CA ASN A 210 -20.06 2.99 1.69
C ASN A 210 -18.57 3.30 1.56
N ILE A 211 -18.15 4.56 1.78
CA ILE A 211 -16.74 4.94 1.96
C ILE A 211 -16.49 5.40 3.39
N HIS A 212 -15.59 4.70 4.08
CA HIS A 212 -14.99 5.15 5.33
C HIS A 212 -13.64 5.80 5.05
N TYR A 213 -13.55 7.12 5.23
CA TYR A 213 -12.34 7.89 4.98
C TYR A 213 -11.62 8.15 6.30
N MET A 214 -10.40 7.62 6.43
CA MET A 214 -9.55 7.66 7.61
C MET A 214 -8.30 8.52 7.34
N PHE A 215 -7.72 9.06 8.40
CA PHE A 215 -6.44 9.76 8.35
C PHE A 215 -5.39 8.97 9.13
N TYR A 216 -4.23 8.75 8.52
CA TYR A 216 -3.09 8.10 9.16
C TYR A 216 -2.68 8.82 10.45
N GLU A 217 -2.79 10.14 10.47
CA GLU A 217 -2.51 10.97 11.63
C GLU A 217 -3.43 10.64 12.81
N ASP A 218 -4.73 10.50 12.55
CA ASP A 218 -5.71 10.13 13.59
C ASP A 218 -5.46 8.72 14.12
N MET A 219 -5.02 7.80 13.26
CA MET A 219 -4.66 6.44 13.66
C MET A 219 -3.44 6.40 14.59
N ILE A 220 -2.44 7.27 14.35
CA ILE A 220 -1.26 7.38 15.21
C ILE A 220 -1.60 8.05 16.54
N GLU A 221 -2.43 9.11 16.51
CA GLU A 221 -2.86 9.81 17.71
C GLU A 221 -3.70 8.92 18.64
N ASP A 222 -4.68 8.20 18.08
CA ASP A 222 -5.56 7.32 18.84
C ASP A 222 -6.02 6.12 18.00
N THR A 223 -5.20 5.08 18.01
CA THR A 223 -5.52 3.83 17.29
C THR A 223 -6.80 3.17 17.80
N GLY A 224 -7.12 3.30 19.10
CA GLY A 224 -8.32 2.71 19.70
C GLY A 224 -9.60 3.35 19.19
N ARG A 225 -9.63 4.68 19.09
CA ARG A 225 -10.74 5.45 18.53
C ARG A 225 -10.96 5.16 17.06
N GLU A 226 -9.90 5.14 16.26
CA GLU A 226 -10.02 4.85 14.82
C GLU A 226 -10.42 3.38 14.58
N PHE A 227 -9.99 2.46 15.43
CA PHE A 227 -10.46 1.08 15.43
C PHE A 227 -11.97 0.98 15.69
N ASP A 228 -12.51 1.71 16.66
CA ASP A 228 -13.94 1.69 16.98
C ASP A 228 -14.80 2.25 15.83
N LYS A 229 -14.32 3.33 15.18
CA LYS A 229 -14.95 3.89 13.98
C LYS A 229 -14.95 2.88 12.83
N LEU A 230 -13.84 2.17 12.64
CA LEU A 230 -13.72 1.12 11.63
C LEU A 230 -14.68 -0.05 11.91
N CYS A 231 -14.77 -0.51 13.16
CA CYS A 231 -15.72 -1.56 13.56
C CYS A 231 -17.17 -1.12 13.29
N SER A 232 -17.52 0.11 13.66
CA SER A 232 -18.84 0.69 13.44
C SER A 232 -19.19 0.71 11.94
N PHE A 233 -18.24 1.10 11.08
CA PHE A 233 -18.43 1.09 9.63
C PHE A 233 -18.60 -0.32 9.06
N LEU A 234 -17.83 -1.29 9.56
CA LEU A 234 -17.91 -2.68 9.12
C LEU A 234 -19.11 -3.44 9.71
N GLY A 235 -19.82 -2.85 10.69
CA GLY A 235 -20.89 -3.52 11.42
C GLY A 235 -20.38 -4.65 12.32
N LEU A 236 -19.17 -4.51 12.86
CA LEU A 236 -18.52 -5.48 13.74
C LEU A 236 -18.53 -4.96 15.18
N SER A 237 -18.56 -5.87 16.15
CA SER A 237 -18.56 -5.54 17.58
C SER A 237 -17.69 -6.56 18.34
N PRO A 238 -16.35 -6.46 18.22
CA PRO A 238 -15.46 -7.33 18.96
C PRO A 238 -15.62 -7.11 20.47
N SER A 239 -15.44 -8.16 21.25
CA SER A 239 -15.33 -8.08 22.70
C SER A 239 -14.15 -7.20 23.13
N ALA A 240 -14.15 -6.75 24.39
CA ALA A 240 -13.04 -5.96 24.93
C ALA A 240 -11.70 -6.70 24.87
N GLU A 241 -11.73 -8.04 25.02
CA GLU A 241 -10.55 -8.89 24.93
C GLU A 241 -10.05 -9.02 23.49
N GLU A 242 -10.95 -9.28 22.53
CA GLU A 242 -10.60 -9.29 21.09
C GLU A 242 -10.04 -7.93 20.65
N LYS A 243 -10.67 -6.82 21.05
CA LYS A 243 -10.16 -5.47 20.75
C LYS A 243 -8.75 -5.28 21.28
N LYS A 244 -8.50 -5.65 22.55
CA LYS A 244 -7.18 -5.53 23.17
C LYS A 244 -6.12 -6.36 22.41
N ASP A 245 -6.46 -7.59 22.05
CA ASP A 245 -5.58 -8.50 21.32
C ASP A 245 -5.27 -7.98 19.91
N ILE A 246 -6.28 -7.53 19.17
CA ILE A 246 -6.10 -6.96 17.83
C ILE A 246 -5.25 -5.70 17.89
N LEU A 247 -5.57 -4.76 18.81
CA LEU A 247 -4.80 -3.53 18.98
C LEU A 247 -3.33 -3.82 19.29
N SER A 248 -3.03 -4.82 20.11
CA SER A 248 -1.66 -5.28 20.36
C SER A 248 -0.99 -5.76 19.07
N CYS A 249 -1.63 -6.63 18.29
CA CYS A 249 -1.06 -7.16 17.05
C CYS A 249 -0.75 -6.07 16.01
N VAL A 250 -1.57 -5.02 15.94
CA VAL A 250 -1.43 -3.94 14.94
C VAL A 250 -0.54 -2.79 15.40
N MET A 251 0.05 -2.86 16.60
CA MET A 251 1.08 -1.88 16.99
C MET A 251 2.29 -1.96 16.06
N PHE A 252 2.87 -0.81 15.74
CA PHE A 252 3.97 -0.71 14.78
C PHE A 252 5.13 -1.66 15.07
N GLU A 253 5.59 -1.72 16.32
CA GLU A 253 6.70 -2.60 16.73
C GLU A 253 6.38 -4.08 16.54
N ASN A 254 5.13 -4.48 16.78
CA ASN A 254 4.67 -5.86 16.61
C ASN A 254 4.54 -6.21 15.12
N MET A 255 3.93 -5.34 14.33
CA MET A 255 3.85 -5.50 12.88
C MET A 255 5.23 -5.53 12.23
N LYS A 256 6.17 -4.69 12.68
CA LYS A 256 7.54 -4.65 12.15
C LYS A 256 8.31 -5.94 12.37
N LYS A 257 8.10 -6.61 13.52
CA LYS A 257 8.71 -7.91 13.85
C LYS A 257 8.01 -9.09 13.20
N ASN A 258 6.73 -8.96 12.87
CA ASN A 258 5.94 -10.03 12.28
C ASN A 258 6.23 -10.20 10.78
N ASN A 259 6.94 -11.28 10.44
CA ASN A 259 7.34 -11.62 9.06
C ASN A 259 6.15 -11.90 8.12
N LYS A 260 4.94 -12.12 8.66
CA LYS A 260 3.72 -12.32 7.87
C LYS A 260 3.14 -11.01 7.34
N VAL A 261 3.47 -9.87 7.96
CA VAL A 261 2.86 -8.57 7.62
C VAL A 261 3.89 -7.50 7.25
N ASN A 262 5.16 -7.65 7.64
CA ASN A 262 6.21 -6.65 7.39
C ASN A 262 6.80 -6.68 5.98
N TYR A 263 6.31 -7.57 5.10
CA TYR A 263 6.77 -7.78 3.73
C TYR A 263 8.20 -8.30 3.57
N SER A 264 8.95 -8.65 4.63
CA SER A 264 10.37 -9.03 4.54
C SER A 264 10.65 -10.27 3.67
N ALA A 265 9.62 -11.05 3.33
CA ALA A 265 9.71 -12.22 2.47
C ALA A 265 9.61 -11.91 0.96
N VAL A 266 9.15 -10.72 0.55
CA VAL A 266 8.91 -10.40 -0.87
C VAL A 266 10.20 -10.36 -1.67
N LYS A 267 10.26 -11.14 -2.76
CA LYS A 267 11.41 -11.30 -3.67
C LYS A 267 11.43 -10.28 -4.81
N GLY A 268 11.20 -9.01 -4.48
CA GLY A 268 11.16 -7.87 -5.40
C GLY A 268 11.55 -6.54 -4.74
N MET A 269 12.22 -6.62 -3.59
CA MET A 269 12.66 -5.45 -2.84
C MET A 269 14.07 -5.66 -2.28
N ASP A 270 14.87 -4.60 -2.24
CA ASP A 270 16.17 -4.56 -1.58
C ASP A 270 16.05 -3.99 -0.17
N TYR A 271 15.96 -4.88 0.82
CA TYR A 271 15.85 -4.51 2.23
C TYR A 271 17.12 -3.90 2.82
N LYS A 272 18.25 -3.90 2.10
CA LYS A 272 19.46 -3.17 2.51
C LYS A 272 19.29 -1.67 2.30
N MET A 273 18.47 -1.26 1.33
CA MET A 273 18.20 0.16 1.05
C MET A 273 17.20 0.77 2.04
N SER A 274 16.14 0.02 2.37
CA SER A 274 15.13 0.44 3.35
C SER A 274 14.33 -0.76 3.85
N SER A 275 13.70 -0.63 5.01
CA SER A 275 12.71 -1.59 5.48
C SER A 275 11.31 -1.14 5.09
N PHE A 276 10.43 -2.09 4.77
CA PHE A 276 9.03 -1.79 4.42
C PHE A 276 8.29 -1.12 5.59
N MET A 277 8.45 -1.67 6.81
CA MET A 277 8.01 -1.08 8.07
C MET A 277 9.09 -0.15 8.64
N ARG A 278 9.20 1.06 8.10
CA ARG A 278 10.33 1.97 8.34
C ARG A 278 10.32 2.62 9.74
N LYS A 279 9.46 3.63 9.95
CA LYS A 279 9.40 4.43 11.20
C LYS A 279 8.02 4.53 11.87
N GLY A 280 6.92 4.39 11.12
CA GLY A 280 5.57 4.36 11.71
C GLY A 280 5.16 5.60 12.52
N LYS A 281 5.53 6.81 12.08
CA LYS A 281 5.24 8.07 12.79
C LYS A 281 4.76 9.19 11.86
N VAL A 282 4.19 10.23 12.44
CA VAL A 282 3.92 11.52 11.79
C VAL A 282 5.07 12.50 12.07
N GLY A 283 5.36 13.38 11.12
CA GLY A 283 6.38 14.42 11.27
C GLY A 283 7.80 13.98 10.91
N ASP A 284 7.99 12.87 10.16
CA ASP A 284 9.33 12.49 9.74
C ASP A 284 9.88 13.42 8.65
N TRP A 285 8.99 14.09 7.91
CA TRP A 285 9.30 15.03 6.85
C TRP A 285 10.27 16.14 7.25
N ILE A 286 10.27 16.59 8.51
CA ILE A 286 11.19 17.62 9.01
C ILE A 286 12.68 17.23 8.85
N ASN A 287 12.97 15.94 8.73
CA ASN A 287 14.34 15.42 8.56
C ASN A 287 14.80 15.36 7.10
N TYR A 288 13.93 15.75 6.15
CA TYR A 288 14.19 15.65 4.71
C TYR A 288 13.98 16.98 4.00
N PHE A 289 12.98 17.74 4.41
CA PHE A 289 12.68 19.03 3.78
C PHE A 289 13.63 20.10 4.29
N THR A 290 14.20 20.85 3.35
CA THR A 290 14.74 22.19 3.68
C THR A 290 13.58 23.15 3.97
N VAL A 291 13.87 24.27 4.65
CA VAL A 291 12.88 25.33 4.90
C VAL A 291 12.28 25.84 3.58
N ALA A 292 13.11 26.02 2.55
CA ALA A 292 12.67 26.47 1.23
C ALA A 292 11.70 25.46 0.58
N GLN A 293 12.05 24.17 0.58
CA GLN A 293 11.18 23.12 0.06
C GLN A 293 9.86 23.04 0.82
N SER A 294 9.88 23.18 2.15
CA SER A 294 8.64 23.16 2.95
C SER A 294 7.74 24.35 2.60
N LYS A 295 8.31 25.53 2.36
CA LYS A 295 7.53 26.71 1.98
C LYS A 295 6.91 26.58 0.59
N GLU A 296 7.71 26.14 -0.39
CA GLU A 296 7.23 25.85 -1.75
C GLU A 296 6.08 24.83 -1.72
N TYR A 297 6.26 23.79 -0.91
CA TYR A 297 5.26 22.77 -0.66
C TYR A 297 3.95 23.37 -0.11
N ASP A 298 4.03 24.23 0.92
CA ASP A 298 2.84 24.82 1.53
C ASP A 298 2.09 25.74 0.55
N GLU A 299 2.80 26.40 -0.36
CA GLU A 299 2.21 27.20 -1.45
C GLU A 299 1.54 26.33 -2.51
N ASP A 300 2.17 25.23 -2.94
CA ASP A 300 1.60 24.26 -3.88
C ASP A 300 0.34 23.61 -3.30
N TYR A 301 0.40 23.21 -2.02
CA TYR A 301 -0.73 22.60 -1.31
C TYR A 301 -1.94 23.52 -1.26
N LYS A 302 -1.75 24.81 -0.92
CA LYS A 302 -2.83 25.82 -0.92
C LYS A 302 -3.47 26.01 -2.29
N LYS A 303 -2.71 25.85 -3.37
CA LYS A 303 -3.21 26.00 -4.75
C LYS A 303 -3.99 24.76 -5.21
N LYS A 304 -3.52 23.56 -4.87
CA LYS A 304 -4.04 22.29 -5.41
C LYS A 304 -5.08 21.60 -4.53
N MET A 305 -5.12 21.88 -3.24
CA MET A 305 -6.19 21.40 -2.37
C MET A 305 -7.46 22.22 -2.57
N LYS A 306 -8.42 21.63 -3.29
CA LYS A 306 -9.65 22.32 -3.70
C LYS A 306 -10.71 22.37 -2.61
N ASN A 307 -10.72 21.38 -1.71
CA ASN A 307 -11.76 21.25 -0.70
C ASN A 307 -11.26 21.70 0.68
N PRO A 308 -11.77 22.82 1.23
CA PRO A 308 -11.33 23.33 2.53
C PRO A 308 -11.74 22.45 3.71
N THR A 309 -12.67 21.50 3.52
CA THR A 309 -13.08 20.54 4.57
C THR A 309 -12.15 19.33 4.66
N LEU A 310 -11.25 19.15 3.69
CA LEU A 310 -10.25 18.10 3.70
C LEU A 310 -8.91 18.66 4.19
N THR A 311 -8.68 18.56 5.49
CA THR A 311 -7.48 19.09 6.15
C THR A 311 -6.58 17.97 6.67
N PHE A 312 -5.26 18.15 6.55
CA PHE A 312 -4.26 17.19 7.01
C PHE A 312 -3.37 17.81 8.09
N ARG A 313 -2.96 17.01 9.07
CA ARG A 313 -2.01 17.40 10.11
C ARG A 313 -0.60 16.92 9.74
N THR A 314 0.41 17.76 9.94
CA THR A 314 1.82 17.41 9.66
C THR A 314 2.61 17.09 10.93
N GLU A 315 1.95 17.16 12.08
CA GLU A 315 2.42 16.88 13.43
C GLU A 315 1.25 16.37 14.28
N ILE A 316 1.55 15.68 15.39
CA ILE A 316 0.57 15.15 16.35
C ILE A 316 0.88 15.74 17.72
#